data_AF-A0A1W9YR74-F1
#
_entry.id   AF-A0A1W9YR74-F1
#
_cell.length_a   1.000
_cell.length_b   1.000
_cell.length_c   1.000
_cell.angle_alpha   90.00
_cell.angle_beta   90.00
_cell.angle_gamma   90.00
#
_symmetry.space_group_name_H-M   'P 1'
#
loop_
_entity.id
_entity.type
_entity.pdbx_description
1 polymer ?
#
loop_
_entity_poly.entity_id
_entity_poly.type
_entity_poly.pdbx_seq_one_letter_code
_entity_poly.pdbx_strand_id
1 'polypeptide(L)' 'MDRAIPDGLVEGYEALVAGLTLPDPNDRHVLAAAIRCGASVIVTFNERDFPNDLLAPYGIESQHPDEF' A
#
# COMPACT_ATOMS: atom_id res chain seq x y z
N MET A 1 -19.57 -9.25 23.25
CA MET A 1 -18.44 -10.02 22.71
C MET A 1 -18.39 -9.63 21.25
N ASP A 2 -17.64 -8.61 20.82
CA ASP A 2 -16.35 -8.13 21.30
C ASP A 2 -16.21 -6.60 21.22
N ARG A 3 -15.72 -6.01 22.32
CA ARG A 3 -15.42 -4.59 22.54
C ARG A 3 -13.90 -4.46 22.65
N ALA A 4 -13.20 -4.13 21.56
CA ALA A 4 -11.79 -3.73 21.50
C ALA A 4 -11.45 -3.60 20.00
N ILE A 5 -11.39 -2.45 19.34
CA ILE A 5 -10.49 -1.29 19.52
C ILE A 5 -11.14 -0.11 18.77
N PRO A 6 -11.46 1.04 19.40
CA PRO A 6 -12.09 2.17 18.69
C PRO A 6 -11.13 3.04 17.86
N ASP A 7 -9.81 2.86 18.03
CA ASP A 7 -8.75 3.68 17.41
C ASP A 7 -7.97 2.94 16.29
N GLY A 8 -8.48 1.80 15.82
CA GLY A 8 -7.82 1.01 14.77
C GLY A 8 -8.15 1.46 13.33
N LEU A 9 -9.16 2.31 13.18
CA LEU A 9 -9.67 2.76 11.88
C LEU A 9 -9.16 4.17 11.59
N VAL A 10 -8.08 4.26 10.82
CA VAL A 10 -7.64 5.51 10.23
C VAL A 10 -8.67 5.96 9.16
N GLU A 11 -9.75 6.62 9.56
CA GLU A 11 -10.74 7.11 8.61
C GLU A 11 -10.10 8.08 7.59
N GLY A 12 -10.37 7.86 6.30
CA GLY A 12 -9.76 8.60 5.18
C GLY A 12 -8.73 7.82 4.34
N TYR A 13 -8.20 6.67 4.80
CA TYR A 13 -7.50 5.74 3.89
C TYR A 13 -8.46 4.81 3.15
N GLU A 14 -9.66 4.57 3.66
CA GLU A 14 -10.58 3.58 3.08
C GLU A 14 -11.04 3.97 1.67
N ALA A 15 -11.19 5.26 1.38
CA ALA A 15 -11.44 5.74 0.02
C ALA A 15 -10.23 5.54 -0.91
N LEU A 16 -9.01 5.61 -0.39
CA LEU A 16 -7.78 5.30 -1.12
C LEU A 16 -7.66 3.79 -1.34
N VAL A 17 -7.82 2.97 -0.29
CA VAL A 17 -7.71 1.51 -0.30
C VAL A 17 -8.85 0.83 -1.08
N ALA A 18 -10.06 1.38 -1.06
CA ALA A 18 -11.16 0.89 -1.89
C ALA A 18 -10.92 1.14 -3.40
N GLY A 19 -10.10 2.12 -3.75
CA GLY A 19 -9.62 2.36 -5.12
C GLY A 19 -8.33 1.60 -5.47
N LEU A 20 -7.57 1.13 -4.47
CA LEU A 20 -6.34 0.37 -4.67
C LEU A 20 -6.66 -1.05 -5.15
N THR A 21 -6.58 -1.22 -6.45
CA THR A 21 -6.82 -2.50 -7.11
C THR A 21 -5.51 -3.26 -7.26
N LEU A 22 -4.96 -3.76 -6.15
CA LEU A 22 -3.79 -4.65 -6.19
C LEU A 22 -4.20 -6.10 -6.50
N PRO A 23 -3.31 -6.90 -7.12
CA PRO A 23 -3.51 -8.33 -7.33
C PRO A 23 -3.75 -9.08 -6.01
N ASP A 24 -2.99 -8.72 -4.97
CA ASP A 24 -3.17 -9.23 -3.61
C ASP A 24 -3.92 -8.22 -2.72
N PRO A 25 -5.07 -8.59 -2.14
CA PRO A 25 -5.78 -7.76 -1.16
C PRO A 25 -4.97 -7.46 0.11
N ASN A 26 -4.06 -8.34 0.54
CA ASN A 26 -3.25 -8.15 1.74
C ASN A 26 -2.19 -7.05 1.58
N ASP A 27 -1.74 -6.80 0.36
CA ASP A 27 -0.69 -5.83 0.04
C ASP A 27 -1.20 -4.39 -0.04
N ARG A 28 -2.52 -4.20 -0.02
CA ARG A 28 -3.14 -2.87 0.01
C ARG A 28 -2.73 -2.06 1.22
N HIS A 29 -2.44 -2.72 2.35
CA HIS A 29 -1.96 -2.06 3.56
C HIS A 29 -0.56 -1.49 3.37
N VAL A 30 0.32 -2.19 2.63
CA VAL A 30 1.69 -1.76 2.34
C VAL A 30 1.66 -0.50 1.47
N LEU A 31 0.82 -0.51 0.43
CA LEU A 31 0.65 0.66 -0.44
C LEU A 31 -0.01 1.83 0.29
N ALA A 32 -1.04 1.58 1.11
CA ALA A 32 -1.64 2.61 1.94
C ALA A 32 -0.63 3.23 2.92
N ALA A 33 0.24 2.41 3.52
CA ALA A 33 1.31 2.88 4.39
C ALA A 33 2.32 3.73 3.61
N ALA A 34 2.72 3.31 2.40
CA ALA A 34 3.62 4.09 1.55
C ALA A 34 3.03 5.46 1.20
N ILE A 35 1.75 5.51 0.80
CA ILE A 35 1.04 6.77 0.50
C ILE A 35 0.97 7.65 1.76
N ARG A 36 0.60 7.09 2.92
CA ARG A 36 0.47 7.85 4.18
C ARG A 36 1.82 8.37 4.69
N CYS A 37 2.89 7.60 4.50
CA CYS A 37 4.25 8.00 4.85
C CYS A 37 4.89 8.93 3.81
N GLY A 38 4.26 9.13 2.64
CA GLY A 38 4.84 9.89 1.54
C GLY A 38 6.09 9.21 0.96
N ALA A 39 6.15 7.88 1.01
CA ALA A 39 7.25 7.12 0.45
C ALA A 39 7.16 7.14 -1.08
N SER A 40 8.28 7.42 -1.74
CA SER A 40 8.39 7.40 -3.21
C SER A 40 8.70 6.01 -3.76
N VAL A 41 9.21 5.09 -2.93
CA VAL A 41 9.63 3.75 -3.35
C VAL A 41 9.20 2.70 -2.32
N ILE A 42 8.63 1.59 -2.80
CA ILE A 42 8.37 0.37 -2.04
C ILE A 42 9.42 -0.66 -2.43
N VAL A 43 10.26 -1.03 -1.47
CA VAL A 43 11.23 -2.11 -1.67
C VAL A 43 10.56 -3.45 -1.42
N THR A 44 10.46 -4.30 -2.45
CA THR A 44 9.79 -5.61 -2.36
C THR A 44 10.50 -6.65 -3.22
N PHE A 45 10.59 -7.89 -2.73
CA PHE A 45 11.05 -9.02 -3.53
C PHE A 45 10.02 -9.45 -4.59
N ASN A 46 8.76 -9.03 -4.42
CA ASN A 46 7.66 -9.37 -5.32
C ASN A 46 7.11 -8.12 -6.02
N GLU A 47 7.85 -7.62 -7.02
CA GLU A 47 7.39 -6.51 -7.87
C GLU A 47 6.09 -6.83 -8.61
N ARG A 48 5.78 -8.12 -8.82
CA ARG A 48 4.52 -8.58 -9.43
C ARG A 48 3.29 -8.21 -8.60
N ASP A 49 3.46 -8.14 -7.29
CA ASP A 49 2.36 -7.80 -6.38
C ASP A 49 2.16 -6.28 -6.31
N PHE A 50 3.17 -5.51 -6.74
CA PHE A 50 3.19 -4.05 -6.75
C PHE A 50 3.55 -3.50 -8.14
N PRO A 51 2.73 -3.73 -9.19
CA PRO A 51 3.06 -3.25 -10.52
C PRO A 51 3.08 -1.73 -10.56
N ASN A 52 4.13 -1.17 -11.18
CA ASN A 52 4.34 0.28 -11.29
C ASN A 52 3.14 1.02 -11.92
N ASP A 53 2.37 0.39 -12.81
CA ASP A 53 1.15 1.00 -13.39
C ASP A 53 0.11 1.38 -12.33
N LEU A 54 0.01 0.60 -11.24
CA LEU A 54 -0.89 0.89 -10.12
C LEU A 54 -0.31 1.89 -9.14
N LEU A 55 1.01 2.00 -9.07
CA LEU A 55 1.74 2.88 -8.17
C LEU A 55 1.97 4.28 -8.76
N ALA A 56 2.09 4.38 -10.09
CA ALA A 56 2.35 5.61 -10.83
C ALA A 56 1.36 6.76 -10.54
N PRO A 57 0.04 6.53 -10.38
CA PRO A 57 -0.90 7.59 -9.99
C PRO A 57 -0.60 8.20 -8.62
N TYR A 58 0.09 7.46 -7.76
CA TYR A 58 0.48 7.88 -6.42
C TYR A 58 1.92 8.41 -6.37
N GLY A 59 2.66 8.35 -7.48
CA GLY A 59 4.09 8.73 -7.53
C GLY A 59 4.98 7.77 -6.74
N ILE A 60 4.58 6.51 -6.64
CA ILE A 60 5.30 5.45 -5.94
C ILE A 60 5.86 4.49 -6.99
N GLU A 61 7.03 3.92 -6.73
CA GLU A 61 7.65 2.89 -7.57
C GLU A 61 7.96 1.65 -6.73
N SER A 62 7.80 0.46 -7.28
CA SER A 62 8.31 -0.77 -6.66
C SER A 62 9.74 -1.01 -7.11
N GLN A 63 10.61 -1.40 -6.19
CA GLN A 63 12.00 -1.72 -6.51
C GLN A 63 12.45 -2.99 -5.78
N HIS A 64 13.25 -3.81 -6.44
CA HIS A 64 13.78 -5.02 -5.83
C HIS A 64 14.89 -4.68 -4.81
N PRO A 65 14.89 -5.26 -3.60
CA PRO A 65 15.90 -5.01 -2.57
C PRO A 65 17.34 -5.33 -2.97
N ASP A 66 17.56 -6.25 -3.91
CA ASP A 66 18.91 -6.55 -4.42
C ASP A 66 19.47 -5.45 -5.36
N GLU A 67 18.65 -4.49 -5.80
CA GLU A 67 19.12 -3.30 -6.52
C GLU A 67 19.58 -2.17 -5.59
N PHE A 68 19.46 -2.34 -4.26
CA PHE A 68 19.78 -1.32 -3.25
C PHE A 68 21.17 -1.51 -2.61
#